data_AF-A0A7J3VBY2-F1
#
_entry.id   AF-A0A7J3VBY2-F1
#
_cell.length_a   1.000
_cell.length_b   1.000
_cell.length_c   1.000
_cell.angle_alpha   90.00
_cell.angle_beta   90.00
_cell.angle_gamma   90.00
#
_symmetry.space_group_name_H-M   'P 1'
#
loop_
_entity.id
_entity.type
_entity.pdbx_description
1 polymer ?
#
loop_
_entity_poly.entity_id
_entity_poly.type
_entity_poly.pdbx_seq_one_letter_code
_entity_poly.pdbx_strand_id
1 'polypeptide(L)'
;MIFNIPKDILEMILSILPKIVEVAIVLVLGFIVGKLVGRVVTAIVSRFGIDKVIGNSSLGKTLKEANLTLSFLIGILAKWLVYLVALIVVADILQITTLSSFLNMVVGYIPYLISGFLIIGFGFLFADFISKIIVNSLREIGFIYTGFVSFFTRLLIYVIVILTALSVMKLDITVINIFVSAMVWSLAGGVALAIGLALGLGFKDMIARNAESFLKSVNLMTSRLNQEVRVKELEGEIKRLEDELTIFRKEKERESEEKRARLEVLSKPVENVEDFLNKVVGSTGKVARIYGGYEITILDPTTFPWCDIIVTMYNMGYDVWISKKDNKYYISCKLRTE
;
A
#
# COMPACT_ATOMS: atom_id res chain seq x y z
N MET A 1 -43.56 29.07 71.05
CA MET A 1 -43.42 28.52 69.69
C MET A 1 -41.94 28.30 69.43
N ILE A 2 -41.39 27.20 69.96
CA ILE A 2 -39.97 26.87 69.82
C ILE A 2 -39.85 26.15 68.48
N PHE A 3 -39.09 26.71 67.54
CA PHE A 3 -38.85 26.13 66.22
C PHE A 3 -38.21 24.76 66.37
N ASN A 4 -39.00 23.71 66.22
CA ASN A 4 -38.49 22.35 66.14
C ASN A 4 -37.87 22.22 64.75
N ILE A 5 -36.57 22.50 64.64
CA ILE A 5 -35.82 22.26 63.41
C ILE A 5 -36.01 20.77 63.08
N PRO A 6 -36.58 20.42 61.92
CA PRO A 6 -36.72 19.03 61.50
C PRO A 6 -35.35 18.36 61.58
N LYS A 7 -35.27 17.16 62.18
CA LYS A 7 -34.02 16.40 62.33
C LYS A 7 -33.28 16.26 61.00
N ASP A 8 -34.04 16.17 59.91
CA ASP A 8 -33.55 16.11 58.53
C ASP A 8 -32.67 17.32 58.14
N ILE A 9 -32.99 18.52 58.62
CA ILE A 9 -32.20 19.74 58.35
C ILE A 9 -30.89 19.69 59.15
N LEU A 10 -30.93 19.21 60.38
CA LEU A 10 -29.74 19.08 61.23
C LEU A 10 -28.76 18.05 60.66
N GLU A 11 -29.27 16.90 60.22
CA GLU A 11 -28.49 15.86 59.55
C GLU A 11 -27.90 16.37 58.22
N MET A 12 -28.66 17.14 57.45
CA MET A 12 -28.16 17.77 56.22
C MET A 12 -27.00 18.75 56.53
N ILE A 13 -27.15 19.63 57.52
CA ILE A 13 -26.10 20.59 57.91
C ILE A 13 -24.84 19.87 58.40
N LEU A 14 -25.00 18.85 59.25
CA LEU A 14 -23.87 18.06 59.76
C LEU A 14 -23.16 17.28 58.65
N SER A 15 -23.87 16.87 57.60
CA SER A 15 -23.28 16.19 56.44
C SER A 15 -22.47 17.11 55.50
N ILE A 16 -22.77 18.42 55.49
CA ILE A 16 -22.11 19.42 54.63
C ILE A 16 -20.83 19.97 55.29
N LEU A 17 -20.80 20.03 56.62
CA LEU A 17 -19.68 20.55 57.40
C LEU A 17 -18.30 19.95 57.03
N PRO A 18 -18.14 18.60 56.94
CA PRO A 18 -16.86 18.02 56.54
C PRO A 18 -16.48 18.36 55.09
N LYS A 19 -17.45 18.42 54.16
CA LYS A 19 -17.21 18.79 52.76
C LYS A 19 -16.67 20.21 52.63
N ILE A 20 -17.17 21.15 53.45
CA ILE A 20 -16.67 22.54 53.47
C ILE A 20 -15.20 22.59 53.87
N VAL A 21 -14.78 21.79 54.85
CA VAL A 21 -13.38 21.71 55.30
C VAL A 21 -12.49 21.15 54.18
N GLU A 22 -12.93 20.07 53.52
CA GLU A 22 -12.20 19.50 52.38
C GLU A 22 -12.02 20.52 51.24
N VAL A 23 -13.09 21.22 50.86
CA VAL A 23 -13.05 22.29 49.85
C VAL A 23 -12.08 23.40 50.24
N ALA A 24 -12.13 23.86 51.50
CA ALA A 24 -11.22 24.90 51.98
C ALA A 24 -9.75 24.47 51.88
N ILE A 25 -9.43 23.22 52.26
CA ILE A 25 -8.08 22.67 52.15
C ILE A 25 -7.63 22.65 50.69
N VAL A 26 -8.46 22.12 49.78
CA VAL A 26 -8.14 22.04 48.34
C VAL A 26 -7.93 23.42 47.73
N LEU A 27 -8.76 24.41 48.06
CA LEU A 27 -8.61 25.77 47.55
C LEU A 27 -7.31 26.44 48.03
N VAL A 28 -6.96 26.26 49.31
CA VAL A 28 -5.71 26.79 49.87
C VAL A 28 -4.50 26.12 49.18
N LEU A 29 -4.51 24.79 49.06
CA LEU A 29 -3.44 24.06 48.37
C LEU A 29 -3.35 24.46 46.90
N GLY A 30 -4.47 24.51 46.18
CA GLY A 30 -4.52 24.93 44.79
C GLY A 30 -3.98 26.35 44.57
N PHE A 31 -4.30 27.28 45.47
CA PHE A 31 -3.77 28.65 45.43
C PHE A 31 -2.24 28.69 45.60
N ILE A 32 -1.71 27.96 46.58
CA ILE A 32 -0.27 27.90 46.86
C ILE A 32 0.47 27.23 45.69
N VAL A 33 0.01 26.06 45.27
CA VAL A 33 0.61 25.28 44.17
C VAL A 33 0.54 26.08 42.87
N GLY A 34 -0.59 26.70 42.54
CA GLY A 34 -0.72 27.48 41.31
C GLY A 34 0.23 28.68 41.27
N LYS A 35 0.40 29.38 42.41
CA LYS A 35 1.37 30.48 42.52
C LYS A 35 2.81 29.98 42.34
N LEU A 36 3.14 28.80 42.89
CA LEU A 36 4.46 28.19 42.72
C LEU A 36 4.71 27.77 41.27
N VAL A 37 3.78 27.03 40.68
CA VAL A 37 3.85 26.55 39.29
C VAL A 37 4.00 27.72 38.31
N GLY A 38 3.19 28.77 38.46
CA GLY A 38 3.28 29.94 37.59
C GLY A 38 4.66 30.60 37.62
N ARG A 39 5.28 30.73 38.81
CA ARG A 39 6.66 31.25 38.93
C ARG A 39 7.69 30.32 38.30
N VAL A 40 7.60 29.01 38.57
CA VAL A 40 8.53 28.02 38.02
C VAL A 40 8.46 28.00 36.50
N VAL A 41 7.25 27.94 35.92
CA VAL A 41 7.05 27.97 34.47
C VAL A 41 7.58 29.27 33.88
N THR A 42 7.28 30.43 34.48
CA THR A 42 7.83 31.73 34.01
C THR A 42 9.36 31.71 34.00
N ALA A 43 9.99 31.20 35.05
CA ALA A 43 11.44 31.12 35.19
C ALA A 43 12.08 30.15 34.17
N ILE A 44 11.43 29.02 33.90
CA ILE A 44 11.88 28.05 32.90
C ILE A 44 11.78 28.66 31.50
N VAL A 45 10.63 29.22 31.14
CA VAL A 45 10.37 29.75 29.80
C VAL A 45 11.26 30.96 29.49
N SER A 46 11.48 31.84 30.47
CA SER A 46 12.38 33.00 30.32
C SER A 46 13.84 32.59 30.13
N ARG A 47 14.29 31.47 30.72
CA ARG A 47 15.64 30.93 30.52
C ARG A 47 15.89 30.44 29.09
N PHE A 48 14.85 29.98 28.38
CA PHE A 48 14.96 29.59 26.97
C PHE A 48 15.13 30.79 26.02
N GLY A 49 15.08 32.03 26.51
CA GLY A 49 15.33 33.21 25.70
C GLY A 49 14.22 33.56 24.71
N ILE A 50 13.04 32.95 24.86
CA ILE A 50 11.87 33.17 24.00
C ILE A 50 11.47 34.66 23.97
N ASP A 51 11.59 35.34 25.11
CA ASP A 51 11.30 36.78 25.21
C ASP A 51 12.22 37.64 24.32
N LYS A 52 13.47 37.22 24.09
CA LYS A 52 14.42 37.94 23.21
C LYS A 52 14.09 37.71 21.74
N VAL A 53 13.75 36.48 21.36
CA VAL A 53 13.40 36.12 19.98
C VAL A 53 12.14 36.87 19.55
N ILE A 54 11.12 36.87 20.40
CA ILE A 54 9.84 37.52 20.12
C ILE A 54 9.94 39.04 20.29
N GLY A 55 10.77 39.53 21.21
CA GLY A 55 10.96 40.96 21.46
C GLY A 55 11.43 41.79 20.25
N ASN A 56 11.89 41.14 19.18
CA ASN A 56 12.29 41.78 17.91
C ASN A 56 11.18 41.76 16.84
N SER A 57 10.11 40.96 17.04
CA SER A 57 8.95 40.94 16.16
C SER A 57 8.00 42.10 16.47
N SER A 58 7.06 42.36 15.55
CA SER A 58 5.97 43.32 15.76
C SER A 58 5.15 43.00 17.02
N LEU A 59 4.89 41.72 17.27
CA LEU A 59 4.22 41.22 18.48
C LEU A 59 4.99 41.54 19.76
N GLY A 60 6.33 41.38 19.75
CA GLY A 60 7.16 41.67 20.92
C GLY A 60 7.23 43.15 21.27
N LYS A 61 7.11 44.05 20.29
CA LYS A 61 7.05 45.50 20.54
C LYS A 61 5.78 45.88 21.28
N THR A 62 4.62 45.38 20.84
CA THR A 62 3.33 45.60 21.52
C THR A 62 3.30 45.03 22.93
N LEU A 63 3.88 43.83 23.14
CA LEU A 63 3.97 43.23 24.48
C LEU A 63 4.87 44.06 25.42
N LYS A 64 6.00 44.57 24.91
CA LYS A 64 6.88 45.46 25.67
C LYS A 64 6.21 46.78 26.05
N GLU A 65 5.42 47.37 25.16
CA GLU A 65 4.62 48.58 25.44
C GLU A 65 3.64 48.36 26.60
N ALA A 66 3.09 47.14 26.73
CA ALA A 66 2.23 46.74 27.83
C ALA A 66 3.00 46.31 29.11
N ASN A 67 4.34 46.38 29.13
CA ASN A 67 5.19 45.82 30.18
C ASN A 67 4.95 44.32 30.45
N LEU A 68 4.56 43.57 29.41
CA LEU A 68 4.32 42.13 29.48
C LEU A 68 5.40 41.36 28.70
N THR A 69 5.75 40.17 29.20
CA THR A 69 6.63 39.22 28.51
C THR A 69 5.87 37.94 28.18
N LEU A 70 6.28 37.24 27.12
CA LEU A 70 5.59 36.00 26.75
C LEU A 70 5.78 34.94 27.84
N SER A 71 6.97 34.86 28.42
CA SER A 71 7.23 33.96 29.56
C SER A 71 6.29 34.20 30.73
N PHE A 72 5.99 35.47 31.03
CA PHE A 72 5.04 35.83 32.08
C PHE A 72 3.60 35.44 31.73
N LEU A 73 3.17 35.66 30.49
CA LEU A 73 1.85 35.23 30.01
C LEU A 73 1.68 33.71 30.11
N ILE A 74 2.70 32.94 29.69
CA ILE A 74 2.70 31.47 29.79
C ILE A 74 2.67 31.02 31.26
N GLY A 75 3.40 31.70 32.14
CA GLY A 75 3.34 31.45 33.58
C GLY A 75 1.98 31.75 34.21
N ILE A 76 1.32 32.84 33.79
CA ILE A 76 -0.06 33.14 34.18
C ILE A 76 -1.00 32.02 33.72
N LEU A 77 -0.90 31.59 32.46
CA LEU A 77 -1.72 30.49 31.94
C LEU A 77 -1.53 29.20 32.73
N ALA A 78 -0.29 28.83 33.04
CA ALA A 78 0.02 27.67 33.87
C ALA A 78 -0.55 27.77 35.30
N LYS A 79 -0.50 28.97 35.90
CA LYS A 79 -1.13 29.23 37.20
C LYS A 79 -2.65 29.03 37.15
N TRP A 80 -3.31 29.58 36.12
CA TRP A 80 -4.77 29.42 35.95
C TRP A 80 -5.17 27.98 35.67
N LEU A 81 -4.34 27.22 34.94
CA LEU A 81 -4.54 25.78 34.75
C LEU A 81 -4.61 25.04 36.09
N VAL A 82 -3.68 25.31 37.00
CA VAL A 82 -3.70 24.69 38.34
C VAL A 82 -4.95 25.10 39.12
N TYR A 83 -5.39 26.36 38.99
CA TYR A 83 -6.62 26.82 39.63
C TYR A 83 -7.86 26.11 39.08
N LEU A 84 -7.94 25.89 37.77
CA LEU A 84 -9.02 25.13 37.15
C LEU A 84 -9.03 23.67 37.64
N VAL A 85 -7.86 23.03 37.75
CA VAL A 85 -7.75 21.67 38.29
C VAL A 85 -8.20 21.61 39.75
N ALA A 86 -7.79 22.58 40.58
CA ALA A 86 -8.29 22.67 41.95
C ALA A 86 -9.83 22.87 41.99
N LEU A 87 -10.38 23.64 41.05
CA LEU A 87 -11.81 23.87 40.95
C LEU A 87 -12.59 22.62 40.49
N ILE A 88 -11.99 21.77 39.66
CA ILE A 88 -12.52 20.43 39.32
C ILE A 88 -12.65 19.59 40.60
N VAL A 89 -11.58 19.50 41.38
CA VAL A 89 -11.58 18.72 42.64
C VAL A 89 -12.63 19.25 43.61
N VAL A 90 -12.76 20.58 43.74
CA VAL A 90 -13.81 21.21 44.55
C VAL A 90 -15.21 20.86 44.03
N ALA A 91 -15.43 20.92 42.72
CA ALA A 91 -16.70 20.54 42.12
C ALA A 91 -17.05 19.06 42.36
N ASP A 92 -16.05 18.17 42.35
CA ASP A 92 -16.23 16.74 42.64
C ASP A 92 -16.56 16.49 44.13
N ILE A 93 -15.88 17.18 45.07
CA ILE A 93 -16.20 17.11 46.51
C ILE A 93 -17.63 17.59 46.77
N LEU A 94 -18.04 18.67 46.11
CA LEU A 94 -19.40 19.21 46.17
C LEU A 94 -20.41 18.37 45.36
N GLN A 95 -19.96 17.34 44.64
CA GLN A 95 -20.77 16.46 43.81
C GLN A 95 -21.53 17.18 42.69
N ILE A 96 -20.96 18.27 42.17
CA ILE A 96 -21.51 19.03 41.03
C ILE A 96 -20.89 18.51 39.73
N THR A 97 -21.34 17.32 39.30
CA THR A 97 -20.79 16.61 38.12
C THR A 97 -20.85 17.41 36.83
N THR A 98 -21.89 18.21 36.61
CA THR A 98 -21.99 19.09 35.44
C THR A 98 -20.85 20.11 35.39
N LEU A 99 -20.53 20.71 36.55
CA LEU A 99 -19.46 21.70 36.65
C LEU A 99 -18.09 21.04 36.48
N SER A 100 -17.84 19.92 37.14
CA SER A 100 -16.55 19.22 36.99
C SER A 100 -16.34 18.72 35.57
N SER A 101 -17.37 18.21 34.90
CA SER A 101 -17.29 17.79 33.49
C SER A 101 -16.99 18.97 32.55
N PHE A 102 -17.67 20.10 32.74
CA PHE A 102 -17.40 21.32 31.97
C PHE A 102 -15.96 21.81 32.15
N LEU A 103 -15.49 21.87 33.40
CA LEU A 103 -14.11 22.30 33.69
C LEU A 103 -13.07 21.33 33.12
N ASN A 104 -13.32 20.01 33.16
CA ASN A 104 -12.47 19.02 32.51
C ASN A 104 -12.39 19.25 31.00
N MET A 105 -13.51 19.58 30.34
CA MET A 105 -13.52 19.94 28.93
C MET A 105 -12.68 21.20 28.65
N VAL A 106 -12.81 22.24 29.49
CA VAL A 106 -12.01 23.47 29.38
C VAL A 106 -10.52 23.19 29.57
N VAL A 107 -10.14 22.43 30.60
CA VAL A 107 -8.74 22.05 30.86
C VAL A 107 -8.17 21.20 29.71
N GLY A 108 -8.97 20.25 29.20
CA GLY A 108 -8.61 19.42 28.06
C GLY A 108 -8.47 20.19 26.74
N TYR A 109 -9.06 21.38 26.64
CA TYR A 109 -8.95 22.25 25.47
C TYR A 109 -7.64 23.07 25.44
N ILE A 110 -7.04 23.34 26.59
CA ILE A 110 -5.85 24.20 26.72
C ILE A 110 -4.63 23.68 25.95
N PRO A 111 -4.29 22.38 25.93
CA PRO A 111 -3.20 21.86 25.11
C PRO A 111 -3.35 22.17 23.61
N TYR A 112 -4.58 22.12 23.08
CA TYR A 112 -4.86 22.46 21.67
C TYR A 112 -4.64 23.96 21.41
N LEU A 113 -5.08 24.81 22.34
CA LEU A 113 -4.81 26.26 22.27
C LEU A 113 -3.31 26.55 22.28
N ILE A 114 -2.56 25.94 23.21
CA ILE A 114 -1.10 26.12 23.29
C ILE A 114 -0.44 25.68 21.97
N SER A 115 -0.82 24.52 21.44
CA SER A 115 -0.30 23.99 20.18
C SER A 115 -0.56 24.95 19.02
N GLY A 116 -1.77 25.50 18.93
CA GLY A 116 -2.11 26.51 17.92
C GLY A 116 -1.28 27.79 18.06
N PHE A 117 -1.11 28.33 19.27
CA PHE A 117 -0.27 29.50 19.49
C PHE A 117 1.20 29.25 19.15
N LEU A 118 1.72 28.06 19.44
CA LEU A 118 3.06 27.65 19.03
C LEU A 118 3.19 27.63 17.50
N ILE A 119 2.21 27.07 16.79
CA ILE A 119 2.19 27.05 15.32
C ILE A 119 2.19 28.47 14.75
N ILE A 120 1.41 29.39 15.32
CA ILE A 120 1.43 30.80 14.88
C ILE A 120 2.81 31.41 15.12
N GLY A 121 3.36 31.25 16.33
CA GLY A 121 4.65 31.82 16.71
C GLY A 121 5.79 31.33 15.80
N PHE A 122 5.92 30.02 15.62
CA PHE A 122 6.95 29.44 14.75
C PHE A 122 6.63 29.67 13.27
N GLY A 123 5.39 29.51 12.85
CA GLY A 123 4.98 29.64 11.46
C GLY A 123 5.24 31.04 10.91
N PHE A 124 5.02 32.09 11.70
CA PHE A 124 5.34 33.46 11.28
C PHE A 124 6.86 33.69 11.16
N LEU A 125 7.65 33.12 12.06
CA LEU A 125 9.11 33.15 11.96
C LEU A 125 9.60 32.46 10.68
N PHE A 126 9.04 31.28 10.37
CA PHE A 126 9.34 30.55 9.14
C PHE A 126 8.88 31.31 7.89
N ALA A 127 7.73 31.99 7.93
CA ALA A 127 7.24 32.80 6.81
C ALA A 127 8.22 33.90 6.41
N ASP A 128 8.77 34.61 7.39
CA ASP A 128 9.77 35.65 7.14
C ASP A 128 11.08 35.07 6.60
N PHE A 129 11.51 33.92 7.10
CA PHE A 129 12.70 33.22 6.61
C PHE A 129 12.54 32.79 5.15
N ILE A 130 11.45 32.11 4.81
CA ILE A 130 11.16 31.65 3.45
C ILE A 130 10.99 32.84 2.49
N SER A 131 10.29 33.88 2.91
CA SER A 131 10.13 35.10 2.11
C SER A 131 11.47 35.75 1.78
N LYS A 132 12.41 35.81 2.74
CA LYS A 132 13.75 36.36 2.49
C LYS A 132 14.53 35.52 1.49
N ILE A 133 14.48 34.19 1.58
CA ILE A 133 15.13 33.30 0.62
C ILE A 133 14.60 33.57 -0.79
N ILE A 134 13.28 33.55 -0.98
CA ILE A 134 12.65 33.75 -2.29
C ILE A 134 13.01 35.13 -2.86
N VAL A 135 12.93 36.18 -2.05
CA VAL A 135 13.23 37.56 -2.49
C VAL A 135 14.69 37.72 -2.87
N ASN A 136 15.61 37.13 -2.11
CA ASN A 136 17.03 37.21 -2.41
C ASN A 136 17.35 36.48 -3.73
N SER A 137 16.82 35.27 -3.94
CA SER A 137 17.01 34.53 -5.20
C SER A 137 16.43 35.28 -6.40
N LEU A 138 15.27 35.92 -6.27
CA LEU A 138 14.68 36.71 -7.34
C LEU A 138 15.49 37.99 -7.64
N ARG A 139 16.13 38.57 -6.63
CA ARG A 139 17.00 39.74 -6.81
C ARG A 139 18.27 39.37 -7.58
N GLU A 140 18.83 38.18 -7.35
CA GLU A 140 20.03 37.70 -8.07
C GLU A 140 19.80 37.58 -9.58
N ILE A 141 18.60 37.18 -10.00
CA ILE A 141 18.23 37.08 -11.44
C ILE A 141 17.72 38.40 -12.04
N GLY A 142 17.82 39.53 -11.30
CA GLY A 142 17.43 40.85 -11.79
C GLY A 142 15.91 41.09 -11.85
N PHE A 143 15.10 40.31 -11.12
CA PHE A 143 13.65 40.50 -11.12
C PHE A 143 13.26 41.81 -10.43
N ILE A 144 12.47 42.65 -11.10
CA ILE A 144 12.20 44.04 -10.66
C ILE A 144 11.08 44.09 -9.60
N TYR A 145 10.14 43.14 -9.61
CA TYR A 145 8.95 43.14 -8.75
C TYR A 145 9.12 42.36 -7.43
N THR A 146 10.32 42.35 -6.85
CA THR A 146 10.61 41.59 -5.60
C THR A 146 9.74 41.99 -4.42
N GLY A 147 9.33 43.26 -4.31
CA GLY A 147 8.44 43.73 -3.25
C GLY A 147 7.05 43.09 -3.29
N PHE A 148 6.46 43.01 -4.48
CA PHE A 148 5.17 42.35 -4.68
C PHE A 148 5.26 40.86 -4.34
N VAL A 149 6.31 40.18 -4.80
CA VAL A 149 6.51 38.76 -4.48
C VAL A 149 6.65 38.56 -2.97
N SER A 150 7.47 39.37 -2.29
CA SER A 150 7.63 39.30 -0.83
C SER A 150 6.30 39.41 -0.11
N PHE A 151 5.45 40.35 -0.52
CA PHE A 151 4.16 40.58 0.09
C PHE A 151 3.24 39.37 -0.09
N PHE A 152 3.08 38.88 -1.32
CA PHE A 152 2.22 37.74 -1.61
C PHE A 152 2.72 36.45 -0.97
N THR A 153 4.03 36.18 -0.98
CA THR A 153 4.58 35.00 -0.30
C THR A 153 4.27 35.03 1.19
N ARG A 154 4.53 36.15 1.88
CA ARG A 154 4.22 36.26 3.32
C ARG A 154 2.73 36.13 3.58
N LEU A 155 1.89 36.78 2.75
CA LEU A 155 0.44 36.70 2.86
C LEU A 155 -0.04 35.24 2.76
N LEU A 156 0.43 34.49 1.77
CA LEU A 156 0.04 33.08 1.58
C LEU A 156 0.49 32.21 2.76
N ILE A 157 1.75 32.35 3.20
CA ILE A 157 2.25 31.55 4.34
C ILE A 157 1.49 31.92 5.61
N TYR A 158 1.22 33.21 5.87
CA TYR A 158 0.43 33.62 7.04
C TYR A 158 -0.99 33.06 7.02
N VAL A 159 -1.67 33.10 5.88
CA VAL A 159 -3.00 32.48 5.75
C VAL A 159 -2.93 30.99 6.06
N ILE A 160 -1.97 30.27 5.49
CA ILE A 160 -1.79 28.83 5.75
C ILE A 160 -1.52 28.57 7.25
N VAL A 161 -0.57 29.29 7.84
CA VAL A 161 -0.21 29.16 9.26
C VAL A 161 -1.40 29.42 10.17
N ILE A 162 -2.17 30.48 9.89
CA ILE A 162 -3.37 30.83 10.66
C ILE A 162 -4.41 29.70 10.53
N LEU A 163 -4.71 29.24 9.32
CA LEU A 163 -5.67 28.16 9.12
C LEU A 163 -5.25 26.87 9.82
N THR A 164 -3.97 26.48 9.69
CA THR A 164 -3.44 25.30 10.36
C THR A 164 -3.52 25.45 11.88
N ALA A 165 -3.16 26.63 12.42
CA ALA A 165 -3.25 26.89 13.85
C ALA A 165 -4.70 26.81 14.35
N LEU A 166 -5.66 27.44 13.67
CA LEU A 166 -7.08 27.37 14.03
C LEU A 166 -7.60 25.92 13.96
N SER A 167 -7.18 25.14 12.96
CA SER A 167 -7.52 23.72 12.85
C SER A 167 -7.01 22.91 14.04
N VAL A 168 -5.74 23.12 14.44
CA VAL A 168 -5.14 22.44 15.60
C VAL A 168 -5.81 22.88 16.91
N MET A 169 -6.27 24.12 17.00
CA MET A 169 -7.12 24.61 18.09
C MET A 169 -8.52 23.98 18.09
N LYS A 170 -8.85 23.06 17.17
CA LYS A 170 -10.18 22.47 17.00
C LYS A 170 -11.30 23.51 16.82
N LEU A 171 -10.96 24.66 16.25
CA LEU A 171 -11.96 25.63 15.83
C LEU A 171 -12.56 25.15 14.51
N ASP A 172 -13.88 25.24 14.37
CA ASP A 172 -14.54 24.92 13.12
C ASP A 172 -14.20 25.99 12.08
N ILE A 173 -13.22 25.67 11.24
CA ILE A 173 -12.76 26.51 10.14
C ILE A 173 -13.39 26.12 8.81
N THR A 174 -14.40 25.26 8.79
CA THR A 174 -14.97 24.72 7.55
C THR A 174 -15.38 25.85 6.60
N VAL A 175 -16.08 26.86 7.12
CA VAL A 175 -16.48 28.04 6.35
C VAL A 175 -15.27 28.76 5.79
N ILE A 176 -14.27 29.06 6.63
CA ILE A 176 -13.07 29.78 6.24
C ILE A 176 -12.28 28.99 5.17
N ASN A 177 -12.16 27.67 5.32
CA ASN A 177 -11.44 26.81 4.39
C ASN A 177 -12.13 26.73 3.02
N ILE A 178 -13.46 26.68 2.97
CA ILE A 178 -14.22 26.73 1.71
C ILE A 178 -13.90 28.03 0.96
N PHE A 179 -13.96 29.17 1.66
CA PHE A 179 -13.66 30.48 1.07
C PHE A 179 -12.20 30.57 0.60
N VAL A 180 -11.24 30.21 1.45
CA VAL A 180 -9.80 30.29 1.11
C VAL A 180 -9.45 29.33 -0.03
N SER A 181 -9.96 28.10 -0.01
CA SER A 181 -9.71 27.12 -1.07
C SER A 181 -10.27 27.60 -2.41
N ALA A 182 -11.48 28.17 -2.43
CA ALA A 182 -12.05 28.75 -3.64
C ALA A 182 -11.13 29.85 -4.21
N MET A 183 -10.65 30.76 -3.36
CA MET A 183 -9.72 31.82 -3.78
C MET A 183 -8.40 31.26 -4.33
N VAL A 184 -7.83 30.24 -3.67
CA VAL A 184 -6.57 29.60 -4.10
C VAL A 184 -6.75 28.92 -5.47
N TRP A 185 -7.82 28.14 -5.66
CA TRP A 185 -8.11 27.50 -6.95
C TRP A 185 -8.42 28.52 -8.04
N SER A 186 -9.12 29.62 -7.73
CA SER A 186 -9.35 30.70 -8.69
C SER A 186 -8.05 31.38 -9.12
N LEU A 187 -7.15 31.68 -8.18
CA LEU A 187 -5.86 32.28 -8.49
C LEU A 187 -4.99 31.31 -9.29
N ALA A 188 -4.92 30.05 -8.86
CA ALA A 188 -4.19 29.00 -9.56
C ALA A 188 -4.74 28.79 -10.99
N GLY A 189 -6.07 28.77 -11.14
CA GLY A 189 -6.73 28.70 -12.44
C GLY A 189 -6.40 29.90 -13.32
N GLY A 190 -6.44 31.12 -12.77
CA GLY A 190 -6.05 32.34 -13.49
C GLY A 190 -4.60 32.32 -13.96
N VAL A 191 -3.67 31.90 -13.09
CA VAL A 191 -2.24 31.77 -13.43
C VAL A 191 -2.02 30.68 -14.47
N ALA A 192 -2.67 29.52 -14.31
CA ALA A 192 -2.58 28.42 -15.27
C ALA A 192 -3.11 28.84 -16.66
N LEU A 193 -4.23 29.57 -16.71
CA LEU A 193 -4.76 30.13 -17.95
C LEU A 193 -3.82 31.17 -18.55
N ALA A 194 -3.26 32.08 -17.75
CA ALA A 194 -2.31 33.09 -18.24
C ALA A 194 -1.06 32.44 -18.86
N ILE A 195 -0.48 31.45 -18.16
CA ILE A 195 0.67 30.69 -18.68
C ILE A 195 0.28 29.91 -19.93
N GLY A 196 -0.85 29.21 -19.91
CA GLY A 196 -1.35 28.43 -21.04
C GLY A 196 -1.58 29.30 -22.28
N LEU A 197 -2.18 30.48 -22.12
CA LEU A 197 -2.38 31.45 -23.20
C LEU A 197 -1.05 32.04 -23.69
N ALA A 198 -0.15 32.42 -22.77
CA ALA A 198 1.15 32.98 -23.13
C ALA A 198 2.00 31.98 -23.94
N LEU A 199 2.05 30.72 -23.52
CA LEU A 199 2.77 29.67 -24.23
C LEU A 199 2.04 29.27 -25.53
N GLY A 200 0.73 29.09 -25.47
CA GLY A 200 -0.07 28.69 -26.63
C GLY A 200 -0.02 29.72 -27.76
N LEU A 201 -0.19 31.01 -27.43
CA LEU A 201 -0.06 32.09 -28.41
C LEU A 201 1.40 32.34 -28.81
N GLY A 202 2.34 32.22 -27.85
CA GLY A 202 3.78 32.42 -28.12
C GLY A 202 4.38 31.38 -29.07
N PHE A 203 3.94 30.12 -29.01
CA PHE A 203 4.40 29.05 -29.90
C PHE A 203 3.51 28.84 -31.13
N LYS A 204 2.37 29.52 -31.23
CA LYS A 204 1.39 29.37 -32.32
C LYS A 204 2.06 29.38 -33.69
N ASP A 205 2.87 30.40 -33.96
CA ASP A 205 3.48 30.57 -35.29
C ASP A 205 4.62 29.58 -35.55
N MET A 206 5.33 29.15 -34.51
CA MET A 206 6.41 28.17 -34.62
C MET A 206 5.87 26.78 -34.95
N ILE A 207 4.79 26.38 -34.28
CA ILE A 207 4.11 25.11 -34.55
C ILE A 207 3.43 25.15 -35.92
N ALA A 208 2.78 26.26 -36.29
CA ALA A 208 2.13 26.40 -37.59
C ALA A 208 3.11 26.22 -38.76
N ARG A 209 4.37 26.66 -38.61
CA ARG A 209 5.42 26.50 -39.64
C ARG A 209 6.08 25.11 -39.67
N ASN A 210 6.18 24.44 -38.52
CA ASN A 210 6.87 23.14 -38.38
C ASN A 210 5.93 21.95 -38.10
N ALA A 211 4.64 22.08 -38.41
CA ALA A 211 3.60 21.11 -38.05
C ALA A 211 3.93 19.68 -38.51
N GLU A 212 4.40 19.49 -39.73
CA GLU A 212 4.76 18.16 -40.26
C GLU A 212 5.90 17.50 -39.48
N SER A 213 6.96 18.26 -39.15
CA SER A 213 8.10 17.77 -38.37
C SER A 213 7.70 17.44 -36.94
N PHE A 214 6.83 18.26 -36.35
CA PHE A 214 6.30 18.03 -35.01
C PHE A 214 5.45 16.76 -34.95
N LEU A 215 4.49 16.61 -35.88
CA LEU A 215 3.65 15.41 -36.00
C LEU A 215 4.49 14.14 -36.23
N LYS A 216 5.53 14.22 -37.06
CA LYS A 216 6.46 13.10 -37.28
C LYS A 216 7.20 12.71 -36.00
N SER A 217 7.62 13.68 -35.19
CA SER A 217 8.30 13.43 -33.91
C SER A 217 7.38 12.78 -32.87
N VAL A 218 6.12 13.21 -32.80
CA VAL A 218 5.09 12.61 -31.93
C VAL A 218 4.77 11.18 -32.38
N ASN A 219 4.60 10.95 -33.68
CA ASN A 219 4.36 9.61 -34.23
C ASN A 219 5.54 8.65 -34.04
N LEU A 220 6.77 9.15 -34.06
CA LEU A 220 7.96 8.35 -33.75
C LEU A 220 8.02 7.96 -32.27
N MET A 221 7.53 8.81 -31.35
CA MET A 221 7.42 8.45 -29.93
C MET A 221 6.32 7.42 -29.67
N THR A 222 5.14 7.55 -30.28
CA THR A 222 4.03 6.60 -30.11
C THR A 222 4.29 5.24 -30.76
N SER A 223 5.00 5.21 -31.90
CA SER A 223 5.37 3.93 -32.55
C SER A 223 6.40 3.12 -31.75
N ARG A 224 7.32 3.77 -31.01
CA ARG A 224 8.25 3.08 -30.11
C ARG A 224 7.54 2.41 -28.94
N LEU A 225 6.58 3.11 -28.31
CA LEU A 225 5.74 2.53 -27.26
C LEU A 225 4.91 1.35 -27.78
N ASN A 226 4.38 1.45 -29.01
CA ASN A 226 3.62 0.36 -29.61
C ASN A 226 4.50 -0.88 -29.93
N GLN A 227 5.77 -0.68 -30.31
CA GLN A 227 6.69 -1.81 -30.47
C GLN A 227 7.02 -2.50 -29.14
N GLU A 228 7.25 -1.73 -28.07
CA GLU A 228 7.61 -2.29 -26.77
C GLU A 228 6.47 -3.14 -26.16
N VAL A 229 5.22 -2.70 -26.36
CA VAL A 229 4.03 -3.48 -25.98
C VAL A 229 3.92 -4.77 -26.82
N ARG A 230 4.15 -4.69 -28.14
CA ARG A 230 4.12 -5.86 -29.03
C ARG A 230 5.20 -6.89 -28.72
N VAL A 231 6.39 -6.44 -28.29
CA VAL A 231 7.48 -7.33 -27.89
C VAL A 231 7.12 -8.08 -26.61
N LYS A 232 6.56 -7.41 -25.60
CA LYS A 232 6.09 -8.07 -24.37
C LYS A 232 4.98 -9.07 -24.61
N GLU A 233 4.06 -8.78 -25.53
CA GLU A 233 2.98 -9.68 -25.90
C GLU A 233 3.53 -10.95 -26.56
N LEU A 234 4.47 -10.79 -27.51
CA LEU A 234 5.15 -11.92 -28.16
C LEU A 234 6.01 -12.73 -27.18
N GLU A 235 6.69 -12.09 -26.22
CA GLU A 235 7.44 -12.79 -25.16
C GLU A 235 6.52 -13.65 -24.28
N GLY A 236 5.32 -13.16 -23.96
CA GLY A 236 4.31 -13.92 -23.22
C GLY A 236 3.80 -15.13 -24.00
N GLU A 237 3.60 -14.96 -25.31
CA GLU A 237 3.13 -16.03 -26.20
C GLU A 237 4.20 -17.11 -26.43
N ILE A 238 5.47 -16.70 -26.63
CA ILE A 238 6.61 -17.62 -26.72
C ILE A 238 6.73 -18.46 -25.45
N LYS A 239 6.66 -17.82 -24.28
CA LYS A 239 6.75 -18.53 -23.00
C LYS A 239 5.65 -19.57 -22.82
N ARG A 240 4.42 -19.23 -23.23
CA ARG A 240 3.28 -20.16 -23.20
C ARG A 240 3.50 -21.38 -24.09
N LEU A 241 4.02 -21.18 -25.30
CA LEU A 241 4.32 -22.26 -26.24
C LEU A 241 5.49 -23.13 -25.76
N GLU A 242 6.51 -22.53 -25.16
CA GLU A 242 7.62 -23.27 -24.53
C GLU A 242 7.11 -24.21 -23.44
N ASP A 243 6.26 -23.70 -22.54
CA ASP A 243 5.65 -24.49 -21.46
C ASP A 243 4.86 -25.70 -22.04
N GLU A 244 4.06 -25.47 -23.08
CA GLU A 244 3.26 -26.50 -23.76
C GLU A 244 4.14 -27.59 -24.43
N LEU A 245 5.23 -27.18 -25.08
CA LEU A 245 6.21 -28.09 -25.67
C LEU A 245 6.89 -28.99 -24.63
N THR A 246 7.20 -28.44 -23.44
CA THR A 246 7.78 -29.25 -22.35
C THR A 246 6.83 -30.32 -21.85
N ILE A 247 5.54 -30.02 -21.74
CA ILE A 247 4.52 -30.99 -21.32
C ILE A 247 4.44 -32.11 -22.36
N PHE A 248 4.34 -31.75 -23.65
CA PHE A 248 4.26 -32.71 -24.73
C PHE A 248 5.49 -33.63 -24.81
N ARG A 249 6.70 -33.08 -24.60
CA ARG A 249 7.94 -33.88 -24.60
C ARG A 249 7.94 -34.93 -23.49
N LYS A 250 7.54 -34.56 -22.27
CA LYS A 250 7.44 -35.50 -21.13
C LYS A 250 6.47 -36.64 -21.40
N GLU A 251 5.35 -36.35 -22.07
CA GLU A 251 4.35 -37.36 -22.39
C GLU A 251 4.89 -38.39 -23.40
N LYS A 252 5.63 -37.92 -24.42
CA LYS A 252 6.29 -38.79 -25.39
C LYS A 252 7.37 -39.69 -24.79
N GLU A 253 8.13 -39.19 -23.83
CA GLU A 253 9.15 -39.99 -23.13
C GLU A 253 8.52 -41.15 -22.36
N ARG A 254 7.43 -40.89 -21.62
CA ARG A 254 6.67 -41.94 -20.91
C ARG A 254 6.15 -43.04 -21.83
N GLU A 255 5.57 -42.67 -22.97
CA GLU A 255 5.11 -43.67 -23.96
C GLU A 255 6.25 -44.57 -24.46
N SER A 256 7.47 -44.02 -24.59
CA SER A 256 8.63 -44.76 -25.10
C SER A 256 9.19 -45.74 -24.07
N GLU A 257 9.18 -45.38 -22.79
CA GLU A 257 9.62 -46.23 -21.69
C GLU A 257 8.70 -47.44 -21.50
N GLU A 258 7.38 -47.22 -21.56
CA GLU A 258 6.39 -48.30 -21.47
C GLU A 258 6.55 -49.33 -22.58
N LYS A 259 6.84 -48.88 -23.82
CA LYS A 259 7.09 -49.78 -24.95
C LYS A 259 8.35 -50.63 -24.76
N ARG A 260 9.43 -50.05 -24.19
CA ARG A 260 10.69 -50.78 -23.94
C ARG A 260 10.52 -51.88 -22.90
N ALA A 261 9.84 -51.58 -21.79
CA ALA A 261 9.58 -52.57 -20.73
C ALA A 261 8.78 -53.79 -21.25
N ARG A 262 7.86 -53.56 -22.19
CA ARG A 262 7.06 -54.65 -22.80
C ARG A 262 7.91 -55.59 -23.68
N LEU A 263 8.93 -55.08 -24.36
CA LEU A 263 9.79 -55.87 -25.25
C LEU A 263 10.73 -56.80 -24.49
N GLU A 264 11.20 -56.39 -23.31
CA GLU A 264 12.14 -57.17 -22.50
C GLU A 264 11.52 -58.48 -21.99
N VAL A 265 10.23 -58.45 -21.61
CA VAL A 265 9.47 -59.62 -21.14
C VAL A 265 9.35 -60.71 -22.22
N LEU A 266 9.29 -60.32 -23.50
CA LEU A 266 9.09 -61.22 -24.63
C LEU A 266 10.37 -61.96 -25.08
N SER A 267 11.54 -61.63 -24.52
CA SER A 267 12.84 -62.14 -25.02
C SER A 267 13.34 -63.45 -24.38
N LYS A 268 12.60 -64.07 -23.45
CA LYS A 268 13.06 -65.30 -22.76
C LYS A 268 12.82 -66.57 -23.61
N PRO A 269 13.82 -67.44 -23.81
CA PRO A 269 13.73 -68.60 -24.72
C PRO A 269 12.84 -69.72 -24.14
N VAL A 270 12.07 -70.38 -25.01
CA VAL A 270 11.11 -71.44 -24.65
C VAL A 270 11.71 -72.82 -24.94
N GLU A 271 11.74 -73.72 -23.97
CA GLU A 271 12.47 -75.01 -24.03
C GLU A 271 11.83 -76.08 -24.94
N ASN A 272 10.56 -75.92 -25.36
CA ASN A 272 9.89 -76.88 -26.24
C ASN A 272 8.97 -76.20 -27.26
N VAL A 273 9.43 -76.14 -28.51
CA VAL A 273 8.79 -75.40 -29.63
C VAL A 273 7.37 -75.87 -29.88
N GLU A 274 7.11 -77.18 -29.77
CA GLU A 274 5.80 -77.75 -30.10
C GLU A 274 4.74 -77.41 -29.06
N ASP A 275 5.11 -77.38 -27.77
CA ASP A 275 4.23 -76.96 -26.69
C ASP A 275 3.98 -75.45 -26.73
N PHE A 276 5.02 -74.66 -27.03
CA PHE A 276 4.90 -73.22 -27.27
C PHE A 276 3.91 -72.91 -28.40
N LEU A 277 4.09 -73.55 -29.56
CA LEU A 277 3.25 -73.31 -30.72
C LEU A 277 1.80 -73.71 -30.44
N ASN A 278 1.56 -74.87 -29.83
CA ASN A 278 0.20 -75.28 -29.48
C ASN A 278 -0.45 -74.35 -28.44
N LYS A 279 0.31 -73.85 -27.47
CA LYS A 279 -0.19 -72.94 -26.43
C LYS A 279 -0.50 -71.53 -26.95
N VAL A 280 0.39 -70.96 -27.77
CA VAL A 280 0.26 -69.60 -28.30
C VAL A 280 -0.73 -69.54 -29.45
N VAL A 281 -0.74 -70.55 -30.34
CA VAL A 281 -1.74 -70.64 -31.42
C VAL A 281 -3.12 -70.95 -30.84
N GLY A 282 -3.20 -71.85 -29.85
CA GLY A 282 -4.45 -72.17 -29.15
C GLY A 282 -5.60 -72.47 -30.12
N SER A 283 -6.74 -71.80 -29.93
CA SER A 283 -7.92 -71.93 -30.80
C SER A 283 -7.87 -71.07 -32.07
N THR A 284 -6.89 -70.17 -32.21
CA THR A 284 -6.80 -69.21 -33.33
C THR A 284 -6.21 -69.83 -34.61
N GLY A 285 -5.62 -71.02 -34.49
CA GLY A 285 -5.06 -71.77 -35.61
C GLY A 285 -4.89 -73.26 -35.31
N LYS A 286 -4.32 -73.99 -36.27
CA LYS A 286 -3.94 -75.41 -36.10
C LYS A 286 -2.49 -75.60 -36.49
N VAL A 287 -1.72 -76.28 -35.64
CA VAL A 287 -0.30 -76.58 -35.87
C VAL A 287 -0.18 -78.00 -36.43
N ALA A 288 0.57 -78.14 -37.52
CA ALA A 288 0.90 -79.42 -38.15
C ALA A 288 2.42 -79.53 -38.30
N ARG A 289 2.97 -80.73 -38.10
CA ARG A 289 4.41 -80.98 -38.27
C ARG A 289 4.69 -81.42 -39.70
N ILE A 290 5.66 -80.78 -40.34
CA ILE A 290 6.12 -81.08 -41.71
C ILE A 290 7.60 -81.50 -41.68
N TYR A 291 8.10 -82.12 -42.75
CA TYR A 291 9.48 -82.60 -42.80
C TYR A 291 10.46 -81.42 -42.63
N GLY A 292 11.15 -81.37 -41.47
CA GLY A 292 12.08 -80.30 -41.10
C GLY A 292 11.47 -79.01 -40.52
N GLY A 293 10.18 -79.01 -40.12
CA GLY A 293 9.55 -77.80 -39.57
C GLY A 293 8.11 -77.95 -39.09
N TYR A 294 7.44 -76.81 -38.93
CA TYR A 294 6.04 -76.69 -38.52
C TYR A 294 5.27 -75.83 -39.51
N GLU A 295 4.00 -76.15 -39.72
CA GLU A 295 3.07 -75.32 -40.48
C GLU A 295 1.84 -75.02 -39.63
N ILE A 296 1.51 -73.74 -39.53
CA ILE A 296 0.40 -73.24 -38.73
C ILE A 296 -0.66 -72.71 -39.69
N THR A 297 -1.81 -73.37 -39.71
CA THR A 297 -2.98 -72.88 -40.43
C THR A 297 -3.72 -71.87 -39.56
N ILE A 298 -3.87 -70.64 -40.03
CA ILE A 298 -4.55 -69.58 -39.30
C ILE A 298 -6.04 -69.65 -39.60
N LEU A 299 -6.85 -69.75 -38.55
CA LEU A 299 -8.31 -69.78 -38.65
C LEU A 299 -8.90 -68.37 -38.54
N ASP A 300 -8.37 -67.52 -37.65
CA ASP A 300 -8.80 -66.11 -37.50
C ASP A 300 -7.60 -65.15 -37.54
N PRO A 301 -7.39 -64.43 -38.66
CA PRO A 301 -6.27 -63.51 -38.83
C PRO A 301 -6.26 -62.28 -37.91
N THR A 302 -7.41 -61.85 -37.37
CA THR A 302 -7.47 -60.58 -36.62
C THR A 302 -7.02 -60.70 -35.17
N THR A 303 -7.21 -61.87 -34.58
CA THR A 303 -6.85 -62.17 -33.20
C THR A 303 -5.62 -63.07 -33.07
N PHE A 304 -5.11 -63.58 -34.20
CA PHE A 304 -3.91 -64.42 -34.22
C PHE A 304 -2.66 -63.65 -33.73
N PRO A 305 -1.84 -64.23 -32.85
CA PRO A 305 -0.67 -63.56 -32.27
C PRO A 305 0.52 -63.57 -33.24
N TRP A 306 0.43 -62.75 -34.31
CA TRP A 306 1.40 -62.69 -35.40
C TRP A 306 2.82 -62.38 -34.92
N CYS A 307 2.99 -61.30 -34.16
CA CYS A 307 4.30 -60.85 -33.71
C CYS A 307 4.96 -61.88 -32.78
N ASP A 308 4.21 -62.42 -31.83
CA ASP A 308 4.76 -63.36 -30.85
C ASP A 308 5.27 -64.64 -31.54
N ILE A 309 4.53 -65.15 -32.53
CA ILE A 309 4.95 -66.35 -33.27
C ILE A 309 6.13 -66.04 -34.20
N ILE A 310 6.07 -64.96 -34.99
CA ILE A 310 7.12 -64.64 -35.97
C ILE A 310 8.44 -64.34 -35.25
N VAL A 311 8.42 -63.47 -34.23
CA VAL A 311 9.62 -63.07 -33.51
C VAL A 311 10.20 -64.23 -32.72
N THR A 312 9.36 -65.03 -32.04
CA THR A 312 9.86 -66.15 -31.25
C THR A 312 10.43 -67.24 -32.16
N MET A 313 9.74 -67.64 -33.24
CA MET A 313 10.25 -68.66 -34.16
C MET A 313 11.54 -68.21 -34.85
N TYR A 314 11.63 -66.93 -35.24
CA TYR A 314 12.87 -66.37 -35.79
C TYR A 314 14.03 -66.42 -34.78
N ASN A 315 13.79 -66.01 -33.53
CA ASN A 315 14.80 -66.06 -32.47
C ASN A 315 15.21 -67.49 -32.11
N MET A 316 14.33 -68.46 -32.29
CA MET A 316 14.63 -69.89 -32.11
C MET A 316 15.35 -70.51 -33.32
N GLY A 317 15.71 -69.73 -34.34
CA GLY A 317 16.47 -70.18 -35.51
C GLY A 317 15.62 -70.81 -36.60
N TYR A 318 14.31 -70.55 -36.64
CA TYR A 318 13.45 -70.96 -37.75
C TYR A 318 13.27 -69.80 -38.73
N ASP A 319 13.37 -70.10 -40.03
CA ASP A 319 12.90 -69.17 -41.06
C ASP A 319 11.38 -69.30 -41.19
N VAL A 320 10.71 -68.15 -41.10
CA VAL A 320 9.25 -68.03 -41.05
C VAL A 320 8.72 -67.45 -42.35
N TRP A 321 7.84 -68.18 -43.03
CA TRP A 321 7.23 -67.77 -44.29
C TRP A 321 5.71 -67.70 -44.12
N ILE A 322 5.09 -66.64 -44.62
CA ILE A 322 3.64 -66.50 -44.61
C ILE A 322 3.14 -66.70 -46.04
N SER A 323 2.20 -67.63 -46.21
CA SER A 323 1.59 -67.91 -47.50
C SER A 323 0.06 -67.86 -47.40
N LYS A 324 -0.59 -67.56 -48.52
CA LYS A 324 -2.06 -67.58 -48.65
C LYS A 324 -2.44 -68.58 -49.73
N LYS A 325 -3.24 -69.58 -49.38
CA LYS A 325 -3.73 -70.61 -50.31
C LYS A 325 -5.19 -70.90 -50.01
N ASP A 326 -6.03 -70.97 -51.05
CA ASP A 326 -7.47 -71.27 -50.94
C ASP A 326 -8.21 -70.42 -49.89
N ASN A 327 -7.89 -69.12 -49.88
CA ASN A 327 -8.41 -68.10 -48.96
C ASN A 327 -8.14 -68.34 -47.45
N LYS A 328 -7.18 -69.20 -47.11
CA LYS A 328 -6.63 -69.36 -45.76
C LYS A 328 -5.17 -68.94 -45.70
N TYR A 329 -4.74 -68.45 -44.54
CA TYR A 329 -3.35 -68.04 -44.29
C TYR A 329 -2.59 -69.15 -43.56
N TYR A 330 -1.35 -69.36 -43.97
CA TYR A 330 -0.46 -70.36 -43.39
C TYR A 330 0.86 -69.71 -43.01
N ILE A 331 1.39 -70.08 -41.86
CA ILE A 331 2.75 -69.76 -41.46
C ILE A 331 3.55 -71.05 -41.48
N SER A 332 4.52 -71.13 -42.39
CA SER A 332 5.43 -72.26 -42.49
C SER A 332 6.76 -71.87 -41.87
N CYS A 333 7.15 -72.56 -40.82
CA CYS A 333 8.39 -72.37 -40.10
C CYS A 333 9.30 -73.57 -40.38
N LYS A 334 10.46 -73.35 -40.99
CA LYS A 334 11.48 -74.40 -41.20
C LYS A 334 12.73 -74.07 -40.43
N LEU A 335 13.34 -75.08 -39.82
CA LEU A 335 14.59 -74.88 -39.09
C LEU A 335 15.65 -74.40 -40.08
N ARG A 336 16.28 -73.27 -39.80
CA ARG A 336 17.34 -72.73 -40.65
C ARG A 336 18.47 -73.75 -40.65
N THR A 337 18.71 -74.38 -41.80
CA THR A 337 19.81 -75.32 -41.98
C THR A 337 21.05 -74.47 -42.23
N GLU A 338 22.08 -74.64 -41.39
CA GLU A 338 23.32 -73.85 -41.46
C GLU A 338 24.05 -73.99 -42.80
#